data_AF-A0A959YC67-F1
#
_entry.id   AF-A0A959YC67-F1
#
_cell.length_a   1.000
_cell.length_b   1.000
_cell.length_c   1.000
_cell.angle_alpha   90.00
_cell.angle_beta   90.00
_cell.angle_gamma   90.00
#
_symmetry.space_group_name_H-M   'P 1'
#
loop_
_entity.id
_entity.type
_entity.pdbx_description
1 polymer ?
#
loop_
_entity_poly.entity_id
_entity_poly.type
_entity_poly.pdbx_seq_one_letter_code
_entity_poly.pdbx_strand_id
1 'polypeptide(L)'
;MRALPFILILAACRPATTMERPVPPRPDKEPHLLSLHGHDRTDPYFWMRLSEEQRDADPPDAHTQRVIDHLNAENAYAEAVLAPVKDLRDSLYAEMRGRIKETDMSVPYRENGYWYHHRFEEGKEYAVHVRREDREGAPEVDFLDENKL
;
A
#
# COMPACT_ATOMS: atom_id res chain seq x y z
N MET A 1 26.66 -6.21 -70.32
CA MET A 1 25.92 -7.18 -69.48
C MET A 1 26.08 -6.78 -68.03
N ARG A 2 24.96 -6.58 -67.32
CA ARG A 2 24.84 -6.06 -65.95
C ARG A 2 25.14 -7.16 -64.92
N ALA A 3 25.66 -6.78 -63.76
CA ALA A 3 25.51 -7.57 -62.53
C ALA A 3 25.14 -6.62 -61.38
N LEU A 4 23.91 -6.73 -60.89
CA LEU A 4 23.40 -6.07 -59.68
C LEU A 4 23.58 -7.04 -58.50
N PRO A 5 24.00 -6.59 -57.30
CA PRO A 5 24.04 -7.45 -56.13
C PRO A 5 22.64 -7.61 -55.52
N PHE A 6 22.30 -8.86 -55.23
CA PHE A 6 21.04 -9.28 -54.64
C PHE A 6 21.13 -9.15 -53.12
N ILE A 7 20.45 -8.15 -52.53
CA ILE A 7 20.36 -7.99 -51.07
C ILE A 7 19.21 -8.88 -50.56
N LEU A 8 19.57 -9.92 -49.82
CA LEU A 8 18.65 -10.81 -49.14
C LEU A 8 18.21 -10.17 -47.80
N ILE A 9 16.99 -9.64 -47.75
CA ILE A 9 16.38 -9.16 -46.51
C ILE A 9 15.77 -10.37 -45.78
N LEU A 10 16.46 -10.85 -44.75
CA LEU A 10 15.92 -11.84 -43.80
C LEU A 10 14.88 -11.15 -42.89
N ALA A 11 13.61 -11.31 -43.22
CA ALA A 11 12.51 -10.97 -42.33
C ALA A 11 12.46 -11.99 -41.19
N ALA A 12 13.08 -11.67 -40.05
CA ALA A 12 12.95 -12.44 -38.82
C ALA A 12 11.54 -12.25 -38.25
N CYS A 13 10.68 -13.26 -38.43
CA CYS A 13 9.42 -13.35 -37.73
C CYS A 13 9.73 -13.52 -36.23
N ARG A 14 9.56 -12.47 -35.42
CA ARG A 14 9.66 -12.59 -33.96
C ARG A 14 8.55 -13.54 -33.49
N PRO A 15 8.85 -14.63 -32.78
CA PRO A 15 7.81 -15.42 -32.13
C PRO A 15 7.08 -14.50 -31.15
N ALA A 16 5.75 -14.50 -31.19
CA ALA A 16 4.97 -13.86 -30.16
C ALA A 16 5.28 -14.57 -28.83
N THR A 17 5.90 -13.86 -27.89
CA THR A 17 6.07 -14.34 -26.53
C THR A 17 4.67 -14.52 -25.95
N THR A 18 4.19 -15.76 -25.86
CA THR A 18 3.03 -16.09 -25.04
C THR A 18 3.41 -15.75 -23.60
N MET A 19 2.93 -14.62 -23.09
CA MET A 19 3.07 -14.29 -21.68
C MET A 19 2.29 -15.34 -20.88
N GLU A 20 3.00 -16.26 -20.23
CA GLU A 20 2.41 -17.23 -19.34
C GLU A 20 1.72 -16.47 -18.21
N ARG A 21 0.39 -16.59 -18.13
CA ARG A 21 -0.39 -15.89 -17.12
C ARG A 21 -0.06 -16.49 -15.75
N PRO A 22 0.25 -15.67 -14.74
CA PRO A 22 0.43 -16.18 -13.39
C PRO A 22 -0.83 -16.93 -12.94
N VAL A 23 -0.65 -18.02 -12.22
CA VAL A 23 -1.73 -18.85 -11.72
C VAL A 23 -2.11 -18.34 -10.33
N PRO A 24 -3.39 -18.02 -10.06
CA PRO A 24 -3.80 -17.57 -8.74
C PRO A 24 -3.68 -18.69 -7.71
N PRO A 25 -3.29 -18.38 -6.46
CA PRO A 25 -3.31 -19.36 -5.38
C PRO A 25 -4.76 -19.83 -5.14
N ARG A 26 -4.91 -21.09 -4.78
CA ARG A 26 -6.22 -21.70 -4.53
C ARG A 26 -6.23 -22.20 -3.10
N PRO A 27 -6.96 -21.54 -2.18
CA PRO A 27 -7.03 -21.98 -0.82
C PRO A 27 -7.86 -23.25 -0.67
N ASP A 28 -7.55 -24.03 0.36
CA ASP A 28 -8.35 -25.18 0.75
C ASP A 28 -9.72 -24.74 1.26
N LYS A 29 -10.72 -25.59 1.01
CA LYS A 29 -12.09 -25.39 1.47
C LYS A 29 -12.36 -26.26 2.69
N GLU A 30 -12.58 -25.62 3.83
CA GLU A 30 -12.93 -26.26 5.10
C GLU A 30 -14.36 -25.82 5.49
N PRO A 31 -15.39 -26.65 5.30
CA PRO A 31 -16.77 -26.28 5.59
C PRO A 31 -16.96 -25.89 7.06
N HIS A 32 -17.35 -24.63 7.31
CA HIS A 32 -17.68 -24.13 8.64
C HIS A 32 -19.14 -23.63 8.68
N LEU A 33 -19.95 -24.17 9.58
CA LEU A 33 -21.37 -23.79 9.70
C LEU A 33 -21.54 -22.54 10.58
N LEU A 34 -22.19 -21.53 10.03
CA LEU A 34 -22.58 -20.30 10.71
C LEU A 34 -24.10 -20.25 10.84
N SER A 35 -24.59 -20.31 12.08
CA SER A 35 -26.02 -20.22 12.41
C SER A 35 -26.33 -18.89 13.06
N LEU A 36 -27.16 -18.06 12.42
CA LEU A 36 -27.60 -16.77 12.97
C LEU A 36 -29.04 -16.45 12.56
N HIS A 37 -29.85 -15.97 13.51
CA HIS A 37 -31.27 -15.62 13.30
C HIS A 37 -32.11 -16.77 12.68
N GLY A 38 -31.82 -18.02 13.04
CA GLY A 38 -32.52 -19.20 12.51
C GLY A 38 -32.14 -19.56 11.06
N HIS A 39 -31.08 -18.97 10.53
CA HIS A 39 -30.54 -19.29 9.22
C HIS A 39 -29.13 -19.86 9.31
N ASP A 40 -28.91 -20.94 8.57
CA ASP A 40 -27.63 -21.63 8.49
C ASP A 40 -26.93 -21.31 7.17
N ARG A 41 -25.64 -20.98 7.24
CA ARG A 41 -24.77 -20.72 6.08
C ARG A 41 -23.47 -21.47 6.28
N THR A 42 -22.96 -22.12 5.23
CA THR A 42 -21.63 -22.75 5.26
C THR A 42 -20.60 -21.81 4.64
N ASP A 43 -19.59 -21.43 5.41
CA ASP A 43 -18.43 -20.68 4.93
C ASP A 43 -17.23 -21.64 4.80
N PRO A 44 -16.80 -21.97 3.56
CA PRO A 44 -15.65 -22.86 3.35
C PRO A 44 -14.28 -22.21 3.63
N TYR A 45 -14.22 -20.90 3.90
CA TYR A 45 -12.98 -20.17 4.12
C TYR A 45 -12.90 -19.51 5.49
N PHE A 46 -13.81 -19.87 6.41
CA PHE A 46 -13.83 -19.33 7.76
C PHE A 46 -12.49 -19.51 8.51
N TRP A 47 -11.75 -20.57 8.19
CA TRP A 47 -10.43 -20.86 8.74
C TRP A 47 -9.41 -19.73 8.51
N MET A 48 -9.57 -18.89 7.48
CA MET A 48 -8.64 -17.77 7.27
C MET A 48 -8.77 -16.66 8.32
N ARG A 49 -9.83 -16.70 9.13
CA ARG A 49 -10.03 -15.74 10.21
C ARG A 49 -9.16 -16.09 11.41
N LEU A 50 -8.30 -15.16 11.80
CA LEU A 50 -7.52 -15.22 13.03
C LEU A 50 -8.20 -14.42 14.15
N SER A 51 -8.05 -14.86 15.40
CA SER A 51 -8.36 -14.02 16.57
C SER A 51 -7.31 -12.91 16.74
N GLU A 52 -7.60 -11.90 17.57
CA GLU A 52 -6.62 -10.87 17.94
C GLU A 52 -5.37 -11.50 18.58
N GLU A 53 -5.57 -12.43 19.52
CA GLU A 53 -4.48 -13.17 20.18
C GLU A 53 -3.60 -13.93 19.18
N GLN A 54 -4.19 -14.55 18.15
CA GLN A 54 -3.46 -15.27 17.11
C GLN A 54 -2.71 -14.35 16.14
N ARG A 55 -3.21 -13.13 15.93
CA ARG A 55 -2.56 -12.10 15.09
C ARG A 55 -1.35 -11.48 15.78
N ASP A 56 -1.45 -11.26 17.09
CA ASP A 56 -0.41 -10.59 17.88
C ASP A 56 0.61 -11.57 18.47
N ALA A 57 0.36 -12.88 18.35
CA ALA A 57 1.28 -13.91 18.82
C ALA A 57 2.59 -13.93 18.03
N ASP A 58 3.70 -13.79 18.74
CA ASP A 58 5.05 -13.99 18.22
C ASP A 58 5.78 -15.00 19.13
N PRO A 59 6.09 -16.22 18.64
CA PRO A 59 5.94 -16.70 17.27
C PRO A 59 4.49 -17.08 16.90
N PRO A 60 4.12 -17.07 15.59
CA PRO A 60 2.81 -17.49 15.14
C PRO A 60 2.60 -19.01 15.33
N ASP A 61 1.38 -19.41 15.66
CA ASP A 61 1.01 -20.83 15.70
C ASP A 61 0.90 -21.41 14.28
N ALA A 62 0.73 -22.74 14.17
CA ALA A 62 0.65 -23.42 12.87
C ALA A 62 -0.55 -22.97 12.01
N HIS A 63 -1.65 -22.53 12.64
CA HIS A 63 -2.82 -22.03 11.95
C HIS A 63 -2.58 -20.62 11.38
N THR A 64 -2.04 -19.71 12.20
CA THR A 64 -1.60 -18.37 11.79
C THR A 64 -0.58 -18.46 10.66
N GLN A 65 0.40 -19.36 10.77
CA GLN A 65 1.41 -19.56 9.72
C GLN A 65 0.76 -19.98 8.39
N ARG A 66 -0.22 -20.88 8.41
CA ARG A 66 -0.97 -21.31 7.20
C ARG A 66 -1.73 -20.14 6.55
N VAL A 67 -2.28 -19.23 7.34
CA VAL A 67 -2.92 -18.00 6.82
C VAL A 67 -1.88 -17.05 6.21
N ILE A 68 -0.76 -16.83 6.90
CA ILE A 68 0.35 -15.99 6.40
C ILE A 68 0.89 -16.52 5.07
N ASP A 69 1.09 -17.83 4.94
CA ASP A 69 1.58 -18.47 3.71
C ASP A 69 0.62 -18.22 2.53
N HIS A 70 -0.69 -18.31 2.78
CA HIS A 70 -1.70 -18.01 1.76
C HIS A 70 -1.68 -16.53 1.35
N LEU A 71 -1.58 -15.60 2.31
CA LEU A 71 -1.48 -14.17 2.03
C LEU A 71 -0.21 -13.82 1.25
N ASN A 72 0.92 -14.46 1.56
CA ASN A 72 2.16 -14.29 0.82
C ASN A 72 2.06 -14.81 -0.62
N ALA A 73 1.37 -15.93 -0.82
CA ALA A 73 1.09 -16.45 -2.17
C ALA A 73 0.20 -15.50 -2.98
N GLU A 74 -0.81 -14.88 -2.35
CA GLU A 74 -1.64 -13.85 -2.99
C GLU A 74 -0.84 -12.59 -3.33
N ASN A 75 0.04 -12.12 -2.43
CA ASN A 75 0.92 -10.99 -2.69
C ASN A 75 1.86 -11.26 -3.87
N ALA A 76 2.44 -12.46 -3.94
CA ALA A 76 3.32 -12.87 -5.06
C ALA A 76 2.55 -12.93 -6.38
N TYR A 77 1.32 -13.45 -6.36
CA TYR A 77 0.45 -13.44 -7.53
C TYR A 77 0.09 -12.02 -7.97
N ALA A 78 -0.26 -11.13 -7.04
CA ALA A 78 -0.57 -9.73 -7.33
C ALA A 78 0.63 -9.00 -7.96
N GLU A 79 1.84 -9.18 -7.42
CA GLU A 79 3.06 -8.60 -8.01
C GLU A 79 3.33 -9.14 -9.41
N ALA A 80 3.14 -10.44 -9.65
CA ALA A 80 3.30 -11.04 -10.98
C ALA A 80 2.28 -10.50 -12.00
N VAL A 81 1.02 -10.33 -11.60
CA VAL A 81 -0.04 -9.76 -12.45
C VAL A 81 0.21 -8.27 -12.75
N LEU A 82 0.69 -7.52 -11.75
CA LEU A 82 0.90 -6.08 -11.85
C LEU A 82 2.28 -5.70 -12.41
N ALA A 83 3.21 -6.64 -12.55
CA ALA A 83 4.54 -6.40 -13.10
C ALA A 83 4.55 -5.62 -14.43
N PRO A 84 3.65 -5.88 -15.42
CA PRO A 84 3.64 -5.14 -16.68
C PRO A 84 3.29 -3.67 -16.55
N VAL A 85 2.63 -3.24 -15.46
CA VAL A 85 2.21 -1.85 -15.24
C VAL A 85 3.07 -1.13 -14.20
N LYS A 86 4.21 -1.72 -13.80
CA LYS A 86 5.09 -1.14 -12.78
C LYS A 86 5.54 0.28 -13.13
N ASP A 87 6.02 0.52 -14.35
CA ASP A 87 6.52 1.83 -14.76
C ASP A 87 5.41 2.91 -14.78
N LEU A 88 4.19 2.51 -15.16
CA LEU A 88 3.03 3.39 -15.10
C LEU A 88 2.66 3.71 -13.65
N ARG A 89 2.66 2.71 -12.76
CA ARG A 89 2.41 2.89 -11.32
C ARG A 89 3.43 3.84 -10.69
N ASP A 90 4.70 3.66 -11.00
CA ASP A 90 5.79 4.50 -10.48
C ASP A 90 5.67 5.95 -11.00
N SER A 91 5.30 6.12 -12.27
CA SER A 91 5.07 7.45 -12.87
C SER A 91 3.89 8.17 -12.21
N LEU A 92 2.76 7.48 -12.01
CA LEU A 92 1.60 8.02 -11.33
C LEU A 92 1.91 8.36 -9.86
N TYR A 93 2.68 7.51 -9.17
CA TYR A 93 3.13 7.78 -7.81
C TYR A 93 3.94 9.08 -7.73
N ALA A 94 4.94 9.24 -8.60
CA ALA A 94 5.75 10.45 -8.64
C ALA A 94 4.92 11.70 -8.97
N GLU A 95 3.96 11.58 -9.88
CA GLU A 95 3.05 12.67 -10.24
C GLU A 95 2.14 13.09 -9.08
N MET A 96 1.55 12.11 -8.37
CA MET A 96 0.73 12.38 -7.18
C MET A 96 1.55 13.02 -6.08
N ARG A 97 2.75 12.49 -5.79
CA ARG A 97 3.66 13.06 -4.79
C ARG A 97 4.09 14.47 -5.15
N GLY A 98 4.43 14.72 -6.41
CA GLY A 98 4.86 16.04 -6.88
C GLY A 98 3.78 17.13 -6.78
N ARG A 99 2.51 16.76 -6.59
CA ARG A 99 1.40 17.71 -6.33
C ARG A 99 1.19 18.02 -4.86
N ILE A 100 1.83 17.27 -3.97
CA ILE A 100 1.74 17.47 -2.52
C ILE A 100 2.85 18.44 -2.11
N LYS A 101 2.50 19.46 -1.30
CA LYS A 101 3.50 20.32 -0.67
C LYS A 101 4.03 19.59 0.57
N GLU A 102 5.30 19.18 0.54
CA GLU A 102 5.91 18.49 1.68
C GLU A 102 6.09 19.42 2.89
N THR A 103 6.37 20.70 2.65
CA THR A 103 6.39 21.74 3.69
C THR A 103 5.14 22.60 3.54
N ASP A 104 4.23 22.49 4.49
CA ASP A 104 2.99 23.28 4.52
C ASP A 104 2.66 23.70 5.96
N MET A 105 1.91 24.77 6.09
CA MET A 105 1.46 25.28 7.38
C MET A 105 -0.03 25.60 7.31
N SER A 106 -0.76 25.22 8.36
CA SER A 106 -2.16 25.57 8.47
C SER A 106 -2.35 27.05 8.70
N VAL A 107 -3.54 27.56 8.37
CA VAL A 107 -3.94 28.91 8.77
C VAL A 107 -3.97 28.97 10.30
N PRO A 108 -3.29 29.94 10.94
CA PRO A 108 -3.34 30.08 12.38
C PRO A 108 -4.74 30.46 12.87
N TYR A 109 -5.19 29.81 13.94
CA TYR A 109 -6.45 30.12 14.59
C TYR A 109 -6.25 30.40 16.07
N ARG A 110 -7.16 31.19 16.65
CA ARG A 110 -7.09 31.61 18.05
C ARG A 110 -8.09 30.84 18.88
N GLU A 111 -7.63 30.25 19.97
CA GLU A 111 -8.46 29.54 20.93
C GLU A 111 -7.89 29.64 22.34
N ASN A 112 -8.73 29.94 23.33
CA ASN A 112 -8.37 29.95 24.76
C ASN A 112 -7.10 30.76 25.12
N GLY A 113 -6.87 31.89 24.46
CA GLY A 113 -5.70 32.76 24.71
C GLY A 113 -4.41 32.28 24.06
N TYR A 114 -4.47 31.34 23.12
CA TYR A 114 -3.35 30.88 22.31
C TYR A 114 -3.68 30.95 20.82
N TRP A 115 -2.64 31.13 20.01
CA TRP A 115 -2.64 30.88 18.58
C TRP A 115 -2.14 29.48 18.32
N TYR A 116 -2.87 28.73 17.51
CA TYR A 116 -2.53 27.37 17.08
C TYR A 116 -2.35 27.33 15.58
N HIS A 117 -1.39 26.52 15.15
CA HIS A 117 -1.28 26.04 13.79
C HIS A 117 -0.56 24.69 13.80
N HIS A 118 -0.60 23.97 12.70
CA HIS A 118 0.27 22.81 12.49
C HIS A 118 1.13 23.03 11.26
N ARG A 119 2.29 22.39 11.25
CA ARG A 119 3.21 22.41 10.12
C ARG A 119 3.65 21.00 9.75
N PHE A 120 3.82 20.77 8.46
CA PHE A 120 4.53 19.60 7.95
C PHE A 120 5.96 20.03 7.61
N GLU A 121 6.91 19.19 7.98
CA GLU A 121 8.33 19.38 7.69
C GLU A 121 8.76 18.42 6.59
N GLU A 122 9.72 18.82 5.77
CA GLU A 122 10.21 18.00 4.66
C GLU A 122 10.68 16.62 5.16
N GLY A 123 10.21 15.57 4.49
CA GLY A 123 10.52 14.19 4.87
C GLY A 123 9.85 13.69 6.15
N LYS A 124 8.95 14.46 6.78
CA LYS A 124 8.12 14.00 7.90
C LYS A 124 6.75 13.54 7.40
N GLU A 125 6.27 12.44 7.97
CA GLU A 125 4.97 11.86 7.60
C GLU A 125 3.82 12.50 8.38
N TYR A 126 4.10 13.05 9.57
CA TYR A 126 3.10 13.59 10.48
C TYR A 126 3.36 15.04 10.84
N ALA A 127 2.32 15.71 11.32
CA ALA A 127 2.34 17.13 11.61
C ALA A 127 3.02 17.43 12.96
N VAL A 128 3.63 18.62 13.05
CA VAL A 128 4.01 19.24 14.31
C VAL A 128 2.98 20.29 14.66
N HIS A 129 2.31 20.11 15.79
CA HIS A 129 1.34 21.07 16.34
C HIS A 129 2.08 22.13 17.15
N VAL A 130 1.83 23.38 16.80
CA VAL A 130 2.53 24.54 17.35
C VAL A 130 1.51 25.42 18.03
N ARG A 131 1.88 25.97 19.19
CA ARG A 131 1.09 27.00 19.85
C ARG A 131 1.94 28.16 20.32
N ARG A 132 1.32 29.33 20.42
CA ARG A 132 1.90 30.55 20.98
C ARG A 132 0.88 31.24 21.87
N GLU A 133 1.28 31.77 23.02
CA GLU A 133 0.39 32.64 23.79
C GLU A 133 -0.04 33.84 22.93
N ASP A 134 -1.28 34.28 23.09
CA ASP A 134 -1.80 35.50 22.46
C ASP A 134 -1.33 36.74 23.20
N ARG A 135 -0.01 36.92 23.19
CA ARG A 135 0.71 38.05 23.75
C ARG A 135 1.86 38.42 22.82
N GLU A 136 2.11 39.71 22.69
CA GLU A 136 3.24 40.21 21.90
C GLU A 136 4.57 39.63 22.42
N GLY A 137 5.41 39.16 21.50
CA GLY A 137 6.71 38.58 21.82
C GLY A 137 6.68 37.21 22.51
N ALA A 138 5.53 36.56 22.66
CA ALA A 138 5.47 35.20 23.15
C ALA A 138 6.16 34.22 22.17
N PRO A 139 7.01 33.30 22.65
CA PRO A 139 7.65 32.32 21.79
C PRO A 139 6.64 31.27 21.30
N GLU A 140 6.86 30.77 20.10
CA GLU A 140 6.16 29.57 19.61
C GLU A 140 6.73 28.33 20.30
N VAL A 141 5.85 27.38 20.60
CA VAL A 141 6.18 26.12 21.27
C VAL A 141 5.60 24.98 20.46
N ASP A 142 6.45 24.01 20.13
CA ASP A 142 6.04 22.73 19.59
C ASP A 142 5.31 21.95 20.68
N PHE A 143 3.99 21.99 20.63
CA PHE A 143 3.10 21.43 21.63
C PHE A 143 2.99 19.91 21.52
N LEU A 144 2.96 19.40 20.28
CA LEU A 144 2.92 17.98 19.98
C LEU A 144 3.63 17.72 18.65
N ASP A 145 4.59 16.80 18.68
CA ASP A 145 5.24 16.28 17.49
C ASP A 145 4.77 14.84 17.27
N GLU A 146 3.88 14.63 16.29
CA GLU A 146 3.30 13.32 16.00
C GLU A 146 4.34 12.32 15.46
N ASN A 147 5.47 12.80 14.93
CA ASN A 147 6.54 11.94 14.43
C ASN A 147 7.34 11.26 15.57
N LYS A 148 7.04 11.56 16.84
CA LYS A 148 7.68 10.98 18.03
C LYS A 148 6.77 10.04 18.81
N LEU A 149 5.53 9.84 18.36
CA LEU A 149 4.58 8.88 18.95
C LEU A 149 4.84 7.48 18.39
#